data_AF-V4TI98-F1
#
_entry.id   AF-V4TI98-F1
#
_cell.length_a   1.000
_cell.length_b   1.000
_cell.length_c   1.000
_cell.angle_alpha   90.00
_cell.angle_beta   90.00
_cell.angle_gamma   90.00
#
_symmetry.space_group_name_H-M   'P 1'
#
loop_
_entity.id
_entity.type
_entity.pdbx_description
1 polymer ?
#
loop_
_entity_poly.entity_id
_entity_poly.type
_entity_poly.pdbx_seq_one_letter_code
_entity_poly.pdbx_strand_id
1 'polypeptide(L)'
;SCGPSKYEELENLLGNIRDGRFLRAKDMILKLNKLKLPLKWENVAKIAGKGVAPGRLHVARAMVEAGHVENLKHAFADISMMGDMHTPQVVVELIHRTSGLAVLAHPWALKNPAAIIRKLKDVGLHGLEVYRSDGKLDFLVQSSISLTIYLREIWKKNKETAL
;
A
#
# COMPACT_ATOMS: atom_id res chain seq x y z
N SER A 1 -8.42 25.65 5.72
CA SER A 1 -7.56 24.50 6.08
C SER A 1 -7.20 23.79 4.80
N CYS A 2 -5.92 23.76 4.42
CA CYS A 2 -5.43 22.98 3.30
C CYS A 2 -5.06 21.57 3.80
N GLY A 3 -5.95 20.61 3.60
CA GLY A 3 -5.78 19.23 4.06
C GLY A 3 -7.09 18.45 3.96
N PRO A 4 -7.05 17.11 4.13
CA PRO A 4 -8.25 16.32 4.08
C PRO A 4 -9.26 16.79 5.14
N SER A 5 -10.51 16.97 4.74
CA SER A 5 -11.62 17.17 5.66
C SER A 5 -11.78 15.90 6.51
N LYS A 6 -12.14 16.05 7.80
CA LYS A 6 -12.29 14.90 8.73
C LYS A 6 -11.04 14.02 8.86
N TYR A 7 -9.88 14.62 9.07
CA TYR A 7 -8.59 13.92 9.20
C TYR A 7 -8.59 12.83 10.29
N GLU A 8 -9.44 12.93 11.32
CA GLU A 8 -9.58 11.94 12.38
C GLU A 8 -10.01 10.56 11.86
N GLU A 9 -10.92 10.50 10.88
CA GLU A 9 -11.33 9.23 10.27
C GLU A 9 -10.16 8.56 9.54
N LEU A 10 -9.35 9.37 8.85
CA LEU A 10 -8.14 8.91 8.18
C LEU A 10 -7.10 8.42 9.19
N GLU A 11 -6.84 9.19 10.25
CA GLU A 11 -5.89 8.78 11.30
C GLU A 11 -6.33 7.51 12.02
N ASN A 12 -7.63 7.33 12.28
CA ASN A 12 -8.15 6.10 12.86
C ASN A 12 -7.91 4.90 11.93
N LEU A 13 -8.17 5.03 10.63
CA LEU A 13 -7.86 3.97 9.66
C LEU A 13 -6.36 3.66 9.64
N LEU A 14 -5.52 4.69 9.56
CA LEU A 14 -4.06 4.52 9.54
C LEU A 14 -3.55 3.90 10.84
N GLY A 15 -4.13 4.25 11.99
CA GLY A 15 -3.89 3.63 13.29
C GLY A 15 -4.18 2.14 13.26
N ASN A 16 -5.38 1.74 12.83
CA ASN A 16 -5.77 0.34 12.69
C ASN A 16 -4.83 -0.44 11.76
N ILE A 17 -4.40 0.16 10.64
CA ILE A 17 -3.43 -0.45 9.73
C ILE A 17 -2.07 -0.65 10.42
N ARG A 18 -1.60 0.33 11.21
CA ARG A 18 -0.34 0.25 11.96
C ARG A 18 -0.42 -0.86 13.02
N ASP A 19 -1.49 -0.91 13.79
CA ASP A 19 -1.70 -1.94 14.82
C ASP A 19 -1.79 -3.34 14.22
N GLY A 20 -2.52 -3.48 13.12
CA GLY A 20 -2.57 -4.72 12.34
C GLY A 20 -1.21 -5.16 11.80
N ARG A 21 -0.26 -4.24 11.55
CA ARG A 21 1.13 -4.61 11.20
C ARG A 21 1.89 -5.17 12.40
N PHE A 22 1.74 -4.57 13.58
CA PHE A 22 2.36 -5.09 14.81
C PHE A 22 1.90 -6.51 15.13
N LEU A 23 0.59 -6.75 15.10
CA LEU A 23 0.01 -8.08 15.38
C LEU A 23 0.54 -9.12 14.39
N ARG A 24 0.48 -8.82 13.09
CA ARG A 24 0.99 -9.73 12.05
C ARG A 24 2.48 -10.01 12.19
N ALA A 25 3.30 -9.01 12.54
CA ALA A 25 4.73 -9.23 12.75
C ALA A 25 4.99 -10.18 13.92
N LYS A 26 4.26 -10.03 15.03
CA LYS A 26 4.34 -10.96 16.16
C LYS A 26 3.92 -12.38 15.75
N ASP A 27 2.82 -12.52 15.00
CA ASP A 27 2.36 -13.82 14.51
C ASP A 27 3.35 -14.48 13.56
N MET A 28 3.98 -13.71 12.66
CA MET A 28 5.04 -14.20 11.78
C MET A 28 6.21 -14.76 12.59
N ILE A 29 6.67 -14.03 13.61
CA ILE A 29 7.76 -14.48 14.50
C ILE A 29 7.36 -15.75 15.25
N LEU A 30 6.15 -15.82 15.80
CA LEU A 30 5.65 -17.00 16.50
C LEU A 30 5.62 -18.24 15.59
N LYS A 31 5.18 -18.08 14.33
CA LYS A 31 5.18 -19.16 13.34
C LYS A 31 6.61 -19.61 13.00
N LEU A 32 7.53 -18.68 12.75
CA LEU A 32 8.93 -18.99 12.47
C LEU A 32 9.60 -19.71 13.64
N ASN A 33 9.33 -19.29 14.88
CA ASN A 33 9.84 -19.95 16.08
C ASN A 33 9.34 -21.41 16.18
N LYS A 34 8.08 -21.67 15.85
CA LYS A 34 7.53 -23.05 15.78
C LYS A 34 8.19 -23.90 14.70
N LEU A 35 8.64 -23.28 13.60
CA LEU A 35 9.40 -23.92 12.52
C LEU A 35 10.89 -24.06 12.83
N LYS A 36 11.32 -23.84 14.08
CA LYS A 36 12.73 -23.89 14.51
C LYS A 36 13.62 -22.84 13.85
N LEU A 37 13.04 -21.72 13.40
CA LEU A 37 13.74 -20.53 12.90
C LEU A 37 13.60 -19.39 13.92
N PRO A 38 14.31 -19.44 15.06
CA PRO A 38 14.07 -18.51 16.16
C PRO A 38 14.41 -17.07 15.77
N LEU A 39 13.45 -16.17 15.98
CA LEU A 39 13.60 -14.72 15.89
C LEU A 39 13.11 -14.05 17.17
N LYS A 40 13.85 -13.03 17.59
CA LYS A 40 13.49 -12.16 18.71
C LYS A 40 12.74 -10.93 18.21
N TRP A 41 11.69 -10.53 18.93
CA TRP A 41 10.91 -9.33 18.61
C TRP A 41 11.80 -8.09 18.54
N GLU A 42 12.75 -7.98 19.48
CA GLU A 42 13.66 -6.85 19.62
C GLU A 42 14.52 -6.64 18.38
N ASN A 43 14.95 -7.72 17.72
CA ASN A 43 15.75 -7.64 16.50
C ASN A 43 14.91 -7.10 15.34
N VAL A 44 13.69 -7.62 15.17
CA VAL A 44 12.76 -7.15 14.13
C VAL A 44 12.37 -5.69 14.35
N ALA A 45 12.08 -5.32 15.61
CA ALA A 45 11.75 -3.95 15.98
C ALA A 45 12.93 -2.98 15.77
N LYS A 46 14.15 -3.42 16.08
CA LYS A 46 15.38 -2.65 15.83
C LYS A 46 15.57 -2.36 14.33
N ILE A 47 15.35 -3.36 13.48
CA ILE A 47 15.46 -3.20 12.02
C ILE A 47 14.38 -2.25 11.48
N ALA A 48 13.17 -2.30 12.03
CA ALA A 48 12.08 -1.39 11.63
C ALA A 48 12.37 0.06 12.05
N GLY A 49 12.99 0.27 13.20
CA GLY A 49 13.27 1.58 13.77
C GLY A 49 12.21 2.04 14.78
N LYS A 50 12.56 3.06 15.56
CA LYS A 50 11.70 3.57 16.65
C LYS A 50 10.40 4.15 16.09
N GLY A 51 9.26 3.67 16.60
CA GLY A 51 7.93 4.14 16.19
C GLY A 51 7.42 3.58 14.86
N VAL A 52 8.18 2.67 14.22
CA VAL A 52 7.78 2.08 12.94
C VAL A 52 7.14 0.71 13.17
N ALA A 53 5.90 0.55 12.69
CA ALA A 53 5.21 -0.73 12.72
C ALA A 53 5.91 -1.75 11.80
N PRO A 54 6.45 -2.87 12.31
CA PRO A 54 7.20 -3.80 11.48
C PRO A 54 6.32 -4.49 10.43
N GLY A 55 6.68 -4.38 9.16
CA GLY A 55 6.14 -5.21 8.08
C GLY A 55 7.01 -6.44 7.75
N ARG A 56 6.52 -7.23 6.77
CA ARG A 56 7.18 -8.45 6.27
C ARG A 56 8.64 -8.25 5.87
N LEU A 57 8.98 -7.10 5.28
CA LEU A 57 10.36 -6.79 4.89
C LEU A 57 11.32 -6.77 6.09
N HIS A 58 10.90 -6.26 7.25
CA HIS A 58 11.77 -6.24 8.44
C HIS A 58 11.93 -7.64 9.03
N VAL A 59 10.88 -8.46 9.02
CA VAL A 59 10.97 -9.88 9.42
C VAL A 59 11.92 -10.63 8.49
N ALA A 60 11.77 -10.46 7.17
CA ALA A 60 12.65 -11.06 6.17
C ALA A 60 14.12 -10.65 6.36
N ARG A 61 14.38 -9.36 6.62
CA ARG A 61 15.73 -8.89 6.96
C ARG A 61 16.27 -9.53 8.24
N ALA A 62 15.44 -9.66 9.27
CA ALA A 62 15.84 -10.33 10.51
C ALA A 62 16.18 -11.81 10.28
N MET A 63 15.48 -12.50 9.37
CA MET A 63 15.82 -13.88 8.99
C MET A 63 17.20 -13.96 8.32
N VAL A 64 17.50 -13.01 7.42
CA VAL A 64 18.81 -12.93 6.76
C VAL A 64 19.91 -12.63 7.78
N GLU A 65 19.72 -11.62 8.64
CA GLU A 65 20.70 -11.26 9.68
C GLU A 65 20.93 -12.37 10.70
N ALA A 66 19.92 -13.19 10.97
CA ALA A 66 20.02 -14.36 11.84
C ALA A 66 20.64 -15.60 11.14
N GLY A 67 20.93 -15.52 9.84
CA GLY A 67 21.51 -16.63 9.06
C GLY A 67 20.53 -17.74 8.71
N HIS A 68 19.22 -17.53 8.87
CA HIS A 68 18.18 -18.53 8.58
C HIS A 68 17.93 -18.71 7.08
N VAL A 69 18.21 -17.67 6.29
CA VAL A 69 18.05 -17.65 4.83
C VAL A 69 19.15 -16.82 4.19
N GLU A 70 19.58 -17.20 2.98
CA GLU A 70 20.70 -16.56 2.29
C GLU A 70 20.40 -15.12 1.83
N ASN A 71 19.15 -14.84 1.46
CA ASN A 71 18.75 -13.56 0.90
C ASN A 71 17.25 -13.29 1.07
N LEU A 72 16.84 -12.06 0.79
CA LEU A 72 15.45 -11.62 0.93
C LEU A 72 14.47 -12.40 0.04
N LYS A 73 14.90 -12.86 -1.14
CA LYS A 73 14.03 -13.62 -2.05
C LYS A 73 13.63 -14.94 -1.42
N HIS A 74 14.56 -15.63 -0.78
CA HIS A 74 14.27 -16.86 -0.03
C HIS A 74 13.34 -16.57 1.16
N ALA A 75 13.60 -15.50 1.93
CA ALA A 75 12.74 -15.11 3.04
C ALA A 75 11.27 -14.87 2.64
N PHE A 76 11.03 -14.24 1.48
CA PHE A 76 9.67 -13.96 1.01
C PHE A 76 8.90 -15.19 0.52
N ALA A 77 9.59 -16.28 0.17
CA ALA A 77 8.94 -17.55 -0.17
C ALA A 77 8.31 -18.20 1.08
N ASP A 78 8.97 -18.08 2.23
CA ASP A 78 8.54 -18.72 3.48
C ASP A 78 7.51 -17.89 4.25
N ILE A 79 7.53 -16.56 4.09
CA ILE A 79 6.62 -15.67 4.83
C ILE A 79 5.32 -15.44 4.03
N SER A 80 4.30 -16.23 4.36
CA SER A 80 2.94 -16.10 3.80
C SER A 80 2.27 -14.76 4.17
N MET A 81 1.50 -14.22 3.22
CA MET A 81 0.69 -13.02 3.41
C MET A 81 -0.63 -13.39 4.08
N MET A 82 -0.70 -13.25 5.41
CA MET A 82 -2.00 -13.32 6.10
C MET A 82 -2.24 -12.04 6.88
N GLY A 83 -3.40 -11.45 6.64
CA GLY A 83 -3.85 -10.24 7.29
C GLY A 83 -5.08 -9.71 6.59
N ASP A 84 -6.13 -9.45 7.36
CA ASP A 84 -7.27 -8.71 6.88
C ASP A 84 -6.80 -7.30 6.50
N MET A 85 -6.94 -6.96 5.23
CA MET A 85 -6.64 -5.64 4.72
C MET A 85 -7.95 -5.03 4.31
N HIS A 86 -8.19 -3.78 4.72
CA HIS A 86 -9.31 -3.01 4.18
C HIS A 86 -9.33 -3.15 2.66
N THR A 87 -10.52 -3.41 2.12
CA THR A 87 -10.64 -3.55 0.68
C THR A 87 -10.21 -2.24 0.02
N PRO A 88 -9.55 -2.28 -1.15
CA PRO A 88 -9.11 -1.06 -1.84
C PRO A 88 -10.25 -0.05 -2.05
N GLN A 89 -11.50 -0.51 -2.17
CA GLN A 89 -12.69 0.34 -2.30
C GLN A 89 -12.91 1.19 -1.06
N VAL A 90 -12.93 0.57 0.12
CA VAL A 90 -13.14 1.27 1.40
C VAL A 90 -12.09 2.36 1.61
N VAL A 91 -10.84 2.09 1.24
CA VAL A 91 -9.75 3.07 1.36
C VAL A 91 -9.92 4.23 0.39
N VAL A 92 -10.28 3.96 -0.88
CA VAL A 92 -10.51 5.02 -1.88
C VAL A 92 -11.72 5.89 -1.50
N GLU A 93 -12.81 5.29 -1.06
CA GLU A 93 -14.01 6.02 -0.59
C GLU A 93 -13.67 6.93 0.60
N LEU A 94 -12.88 6.43 1.56
CA LEU A 94 -12.42 7.24 2.69
C LEU A 94 -11.59 8.43 2.22
N ILE A 95 -10.60 8.22 1.35
CA ILE A 95 -9.77 9.30 0.83
C ILE A 95 -10.64 10.32 0.09
N HIS A 96 -11.58 9.87 -0.75
CA HIS A 96 -12.46 10.76 -1.50
C HIS A 96 -13.39 11.57 -0.58
N ARG A 97 -14.06 10.94 0.39
CA ARG A 97 -14.99 11.65 1.32
C ARG A 97 -14.28 12.60 2.28
N THR A 98 -12.99 12.38 2.51
CA THR A 98 -12.10 13.29 3.26
C THR A 98 -11.48 14.34 2.35
N SER A 99 -11.97 14.52 1.11
CA SER A 99 -11.47 15.52 0.15
C SER A 99 -10.00 15.32 -0.28
N GLY A 100 -9.46 14.12 -0.10
CA GLY A 100 -8.14 13.73 -0.58
C GLY A 100 -8.15 13.18 -2.01
N LEU A 101 -6.97 13.11 -2.62
CA LEU A 101 -6.77 12.51 -3.94
C LEU A 101 -6.22 11.08 -3.82
N ALA A 102 -7.05 10.10 -4.19
CA ALA A 102 -6.65 8.70 -4.23
C ALA A 102 -5.91 8.38 -5.55
N VAL A 103 -4.69 7.86 -5.45
CA VAL A 103 -3.85 7.45 -6.59
C VAL A 103 -3.44 5.98 -6.43
N LEU A 104 -3.68 5.16 -7.46
CA LEU A 104 -3.27 3.76 -7.45
C LEU A 104 -1.77 3.65 -7.77
N ALA A 105 -1.00 3.20 -6.79
CA ALA A 105 0.44 2.97 -6.94
C ALA A 105 0.73 1.61 -7.61
N HIS A 106 1.77 1.60 -8.44
CA HIS A 106 2.36 0.46 -9.15
C HIS A 106 1.35 -0.49 -9.80
N PRO A 107 0.41 -0.02 -10.66
CA PRO A 107 -0.66 -0.88 -11.17
C PRO A 107 -0.17 -2.12 -11.94
N TRP A 108 1.01 -2.05 -12.56
CA TRP A 108 1.63 -3.18 -13.28
C TRP A 108 1.94 -4.39 -12.38
N ALA A 109 2.00 -4.22 -11.06
CA ALA A 109 2.21 -5.32 -10.11
C ALA A 109 0.93 -6.14 -9.86
N LEU A 110 -0.23 -5.69 -10.35
CA LEU A 110 -1.51 -6.37 -10.19
C LEU A 110 -1.71 -7.45 -11.27
N LYS A 111 -2.38 -8.54 -10.92
CA LYS A 111 -2.74 -9.60 -11.90
C LYS A 111 -3.70 -9.11 -12.99
N ASN A 112 -4.66 -8.26 -12.63
CA ASN A 112 -5.63 -7.67 -13.56
C ASN A 112 -5.87 -6.19 -13.24
N PRO A 113 -4.93 -5.30 -13.63
CA PRO A 113 -5.01 -3.89 -13.32
C PRO A 113 -6.27 -3.23 -13.91
N ALA A 114 -6.65 -3.56 -15.15
CA ALA A 114 -7.79 -2.94 -15.82
C ALA A 114 -9.13 -3.18 -15.09
N ALA A 115 -9.36 -4.38 -14.56
CA ALA A 115 -10.56 -4.67 -13.76
C ALA A 115 -10.58 -3.90 -12.43
N ILE A 116 -9.43 -3.84 -11.75
CA ILE A 116 -9.29 -3.13 -10.47
C ILE A 116 -9.48 -1.63 -10.68
N ILE A 117 -8.86 -1.05 -11.70
CA ILE A 117 -8.98 0.38 -12.03
C ILE A 117 -10.43 0.76 -12.28
N ARG A 118 -11.17 -0.03 -13.07
CA ARG A 118 -12.61 0.21 -13.29
C ARG A 118 -13.38 0.24 -11.99
N LYS A 119 -13.22 -0.79 -11.15
CA LYS A 119 -13.90 -0.88 -9.85
C LYS A 119 -13.55 0.26 -8.90
N LEU A 120 -12.30 0.75 -8.94
CA LEU A 120 -11.85 1.84 -8.09
C LEU A 120 -12.29 3.22 -8.62
N LYS A 121 -12.41 3.38 -9.95
CA LYS A 121 -12.95 4.60 -10.56
C LYS A 121 -14.37 4.87 -10.05
N ASP A 122 -15.19 3.83 -9.95
CA ASP A 122 -16.60 3.93 -9.52
C ASP A 122 -16.75 4.45 -8.08
N VAL A 123 -15.69 4.37 -7.27
CA VAL A 123 -15.69 4.79 -5.85
C VAL A 123 -14.78 5.99 -5.56
N GLY A 124 -14.29 6.69 -6.59
CA GLY A 124 -13.56 7.95 -6.43
C GLY A 124 -12.04 7.86 -6.59
N LEU A 125 -11.52 6.92 -7.39
CA LEU A 125 -10.10 6.94 -7.78
C LEU A 125 -9.79 8.14 -8.68
N HIS A 126 -8.76 8.92 -8.34
CA HIS A 126 -8.42 10.16 -9.04
C HIS A 126 -7.25 9.99 -10.02
N GLY A 127 -6.32 9.07 -9.72
CA GLY A 127 -5.11 8.92 -10.51
C GLY A 127 -4.51 7.52 -10.50
N LEU A 128 -3.54 7.34 -11.39
CA LEU A 128 -2.78 6.11 -11.56
C LEU A 128 -1.31 6.48 -11.69
N GLU A 129 -0.44 5.69 -11.05
CA GLU A 129 0.97 5.72 -11.40
C GLU A 129 1.19 5.04 -12.75
N VAL A 130 1.81 5.76 -13.68
CA VAL A 130 2.03 5.27 -15.06
C VAL A 130 3.47 4.82 -15.31
N TYR A 131 4.42 5.30 -14.52
CA TYR A 131 5.84 5.04 -14.70
C TYR A 131 6.61 5.14 -13.39
N ARG A 132 7.48 4.15 -13.15
CA ARG A 132 8.54 4.15 -12.14
C ARG A 132 9.74 3.34 -12.67
N SER A 133 10.90 3.46 -12.04
CA SER A 133 12.11 2.75 -12.47
C SER A 133 11.96 1.22 -12.56
N ASP A 134 11.04 0.63 -11.80
CA ASP A 134 10.79 -0.82 -11.77
C ASP A 134 9.52 -1.26 -12.51
N GLY A 135 8.88 -0.37 -13.27
CA GLY A 135 7.79 -0.74 -14.15
C GLY A 135 6.99 0.42 -14.72
N LYS A 136 6.18 0.11 -15.73
CA LYS A 136 5.35 1.07 -16.45
C LYS A 136 4.02 0.43 -16.82
N LEU A 137 2.99 1.26 -16.96
CA LEU A 137 1.66 0.83 -17.33
C LEU A 137 1.49 0.83 -18.86
N ASP A 138 1.80 -0.31 -19.49
CA ASP A 138 1.93 -0.38 -20.95
C ASP A 138 0.61 -0.26 -21.74
N PHE A 139 -0.53 -0.70 -21.20
CA PHE A 139 -1.79 -0.73 -21.97
C PHE A 139 -2.46 0.64 -22.13
N LEU A 140 -2.07 1.67 -21.38
CA LEU A 140 -2.60 3.03 -21.57
C LEU A 140 -1.97 3.74 -22.78
N VAL A 141 -0.84 3.25 -23.30
CA VAL A 141 -0.12 3.86 -24.43
C VAL A 141 -0.76 3.50 -25.78
N GLN A 142 -1.55 2.42 -25.86
CA GLN A 142 -2.24 2.01 -27.09
C GLN A 142 -3.64 2.60 -27.24
N SER A 143 -4.20 3.21 -26.20
CA SER A 143 -5.46 3.97 -26.26
C SER A 143 -5.15 5.46 -26.15
N SER A 144 -4.42 6.00 -27.12
CA SER A 144 -4.38 7.43 -27.38
C SER A 144 -5.82 7.95 -27.45
N ILE A 145 -6.28 8.64 -26.40
CA ILE A 145 -7.20 9.80 -26.42
C ILE A 145 -7.79 10.16 -25.03
N SER A 146 -7.92 9.26 -24.04
CA SER A 146 -8.79 9.61 -22.89
C SER A 146 -8.14 10.17 -21.60
N LEU A 147 -6.83 10.03 -21.36
CA LEU A 147 -6.24 10.45 -20.06
C LEU A 147 -5.83 11.94 -19.99
N THR A 148 -5.33 12.51 -21.10
CA THR A 148 -4.95 13.94 -21.17
C THR A 148 -6.16 14.87 -21.02
N ILE A 149 -7.35 14.40 -21.42
CA ILE A 149 -8.61 15.14 -21.24
C ILE A 149 -9.02 15.14 -19.76
N TYR A 150 -8.88 14.01 -19.05
CA TYR A 150 -9.36 13.88 -17.67
C TYR A 150 -8.59 14.76 -16.67
N LEU A 151 -7.26 14.85 -16.81
CA LEU A 151 -6.45 15.75 -15.98
C LEU A 151 -6.71 17.24 -16.30
N ARG A 152 -7.00 17.58 -17.57
CA ARG A 152 -7.37 18.95 -17.97
C ARG A 152 -8.75 19.35 -17.46
N GLU A 153 -9.72 18.44 -17.48
CA GLU A 153 -11.08 18.69 -16.99
C GLU A 153 -11.12 18.82 -15.48
N ILE A 154 -10.41 17.96 -14.74
CA ILE A 154 -10.28 18.09 -13.27
C ILE A 154 -9.62 19.41 -12.89
N TRP A 155 -8.58 19.82 -13.63
CA TRP A 155 -7.91 21.09 -13.37
C TRP A 155 -8.81 22.30 -13.70
N LYS A 156 -9.61 22.25 -14.78
CA LYS A 156 -10.58 23.29 -15.12
C LYS A 156 -11.70 23.40 -14.07
N LYS A 157 -12.29 22.27 -13.68
CA LYS A 157 -13.44 22.23 -12.76
C LYS A 157 -13.08 22.75 -11.36
N ASN A 158 -11.86 22.47 -10.89
CA ASN A 158 -11.37 22.98 -9.60
C ASN A 158 -10.97 24.47 -9.64
N LYS A 159 -10.77 25.05 -10.84
CA LYS A 159 -10.48 26.48 -11.01
C LYS A 159 -11.75 27.34 -10.96
N GLU A 160 -12.88 26.80 -11.43
CA GLU A 160 -14.18 27.49 -11.44
C GLU A 160 -14.86 27.48 -10.07
N THR A 161 -14.55 26.52 -9.19
CA THR A 161 -15.05 26.48 -7.81
C THR A 161 -14.20 27.25 -6.80
N ALA A 162 -13.11 27.88 -7.25
CA ALA A 162 -12.17 28.63 -6.40
C ALA A 162 -12.22 30.16 -6.63
N LEU A 163 -13.26 30.66 -7.31
CA LEU A 163 -13.59 32.07 -7.51
C LEU A 163 -14.94 32.41 -6.88
#